data_AF-A0A2U9PXT0-F1
#
_entry.id   AF-A0A2U9PXT0-F1
#
_cell.length_a   1.000
_cell.length_b   1.000
_cell.length_c   1.000
_cell.angle_alpha   90.00
_cell.angle_beta   90.00
_cell.angle_gamma   90.00
#
_symmetry.space_group_name_H-M   'P 1'
#
loop_
_entity.id
_entity.type
_entity.pdbx_description
1 polymer ?
#
loop_
_entity_poly.entity_id
_entity_poly.type
_entity_poly.pdbx_seq_one_letter_code
_entity_poly.pdbx_strand_id
1 'polypeptide(L)'
;MTTATTVRVTVRYFAAAAAAAGIETESLEIATGTSVAELVERLGARNPELARVLKRCSYLCDEVAVRDMAKLLVTPQTVDVLPPFAGG
;
A
#
# COMPACT_ATOMS: atom_id res chain seq x y z
N MET A 1 20.75 21.47 5.08
CA MET A 1 19.98 20.85 3.99
C MET A 1 19.78 19.39 4.35
N THR A 2 18.65 19.04 4.98
CA THR A 2 18.34 17.65 5.32
C THR A 2 17.87 16.97 4.03
N THR A 3 18.75 16.18 3.40
CA THR A 3 18.36 15.31 2.29
C THR A 3 17.34 14.32 2.84
N ALA A 4 16.06 14.52 2.50
CA ALA A 4 15.02 13.55 2.82
C ALA A 4 15.38 12.25 2.08
N THR A 5 15.82 11.24 2.83
CA THR A 5 16.04 9.92 2.27
C THR A 5 14.66 9.38 1.86
N THR A 6 14.51 9.01 0.60
CA THR A 6 13.32 8.37 0.08
C THR A 6 13.61 6.90 -0.18
N VAL A 7 12.55 6.09 -0.17
CA VAL A 7 12.59 4.68 -0.48
C VAL A 7 11.51 4.36 -1.52
N ARG A 8 11.85 3.52 -2.49
CA ARG A 8 10.92 3.09 -3.52
C ARG A 8 10.13 1.88 -3.05
N VAL A 9 8.81 2.01 -2.99
CA VAL A 9 7.89 0.93 -2.62
C VAL A 9 7.00 0.61 -3.81
N THR A 10 6.92 -0.67 -4.15
CA THR A 10 6.04 -1.15 -5.22
C THR A 10 4.73 -1.60 -4.60
N VAL A 11 3.61 -0.99 -4.97
CA VAL A 11 2.28 -1.37 -4.50
C VAL A 11 1.60 -2.18 -5.59
N ARG A 12 1.16 -3.40 -5.25
CA ARG A 12 0.44 -4.29 -6.16
C ARG A 12 -1.00 -4.43 -5.70
N TYR A 13 -1.94 -4.11 -6.56
CA TYR A 13 -3.36 -4.21 -6.26
C TYR A 13 -3.94 -5.48 -6.85
N PHE A 14 -4.79 -6.16 -6.10
CA PHE A 14 -5.46 -7.37 -6.54
C PHE A 14 -6.98 -7.18 -6.55
N ALA A 15 -7.66 -7.88 -7.48
CA ALA A 15 -9.12 -7.96 -7.55
C ALA A 15 -9.82 -6.59 -7.44
N ALA A 16 -10.69 -6.40 -6.43
CA ALA A 16 -11.42 -5.15 -6.21
C ALA A 16 -10.52 -3.94 -5.95
N ALA A 17 -9.31 -4.13 -5.39
CA ALA A 17 -8.36 -3.03 -5.21
C ALA A 17 -7.78 -2.58 -6.55
N ALA A 18 -7.48 -3.51 -7.47
CA ALA A 18 -6.99 -3.18 -8.80
C ALA A 18 -8.07 -2.45 -9.62
N ALA A 19 -9.31 -2.93 -9.54
CA ALA A 19 -10.45 -2.26 -10.17
C ALA A 19 -10.66 -0.84 -9.63
N ALA A 20 -10.55 -0.65 -8.31
CA ALA A 20 -10.70 0.67 -7.69
C ALA A 20 -9.50 1.60 -7.96
N ALA A 21 -8.27 1.06 -7.98
CA ALA A 21 -7.06 1.82 -8.30
C ALA A 21 -6.96 2.15 -9.81
N GLY A 22 -7.59 1.34 -10.67
CA GLY A 22 -7.48 1.41 -12.13
C GLY A 22 -6.15 0.89 -12.68
N ILE A 23 -5.29 0.37 -11.80
CA ILE A 23 -3.96 -0.15 -12.11
C ILE A 23 -3.66 -1.39 -11.26
N GLU A 24 -2.85 -2.30 -11.79
CA GLU A 24 -2.45 -3.52 -11.10
C GLU A 24 -1.20 -3.32 -10.24
N THR A 25 -0.32 -2.40 -10.62
CA THR A 25 0.92 -2.11 -9.91
C THR A 25 1.33 -0.65 -10.10
N GLU A 26 1.83 -0.02 -9.04
CA GLU A 26 2.50 1.27 -9.08
C GLU A 26 3.76 1.26 -8.22
N SER A 27 4.73 2.10 -8.58
CA SER A 27 5.90 2.36 -7.74
C SER A 27 5.80 3.77 -7.19
N LEU A 28 5.90 3.90 -5.86
CA LEU A 28 5.90 5.18 -5.17
C LEU A 28 7.24 5.40 -4.50
N GLU A 29 7.70 6.65 -4.52
CA GLU A 29 8.80 7.12 -3.70
C GLU A 29 8.21 7.78 -2.45
N ILE A 30 8.46 7.16 -1.29
CA ILE A 30 8.01 7.66 0.01
C ILE A 30 9.21 8.03 0.88
N ALA A 31 8.99 8.83 1.93
CA ALA A 31 10.07 9.12 2.86
C ALA A 31 10.50 7.82 3.57
N THR A 32 11.80 7.65 3.77
CA THR A 32 12.31 6.54 4.57
C THR A 32 11.73 6.63 5.98
N GLY A 33 11.13 5.55 6.45
CA GLY A 33 10.42 5.55 7.74
C GLY A 33 8.95 5.92 7.65
N THR A 34 8.37 6.11 6.46
CA THR A 34 6.91 6.15 6.31
C THR A 34 6.31 4.80 6.71
N SER A 35 5.24 4.80 7.48
CA SER A 35 4.56 3.57 7.89
C SER A 35 3.66 3.00 6.79
N VAL A 36 3.33 1.70 6.87
CA VAL A 36 2.34 1.10 5.97
C VAL A 36 0.99 1.82 6.09
N ALA A 37 0.58 2.20 7.30
CA ALA A 37 -0.63 3.00 7.53
C ALA A 37 -0.62 4.30 6.73
N GLU A 38 0.45 5.09 6.83
CA GLU A 38 0.57 6.34 6.09
C GLU A 38 0.59 6.13 4.57
N LEU A 39 1.24 5.08 4.09
CA LEU A 39 1.21 4.73 2.67
C LEU A 39 -0.23 4.47 2.22
N VAL A 40 -0.98 3.66 2.96
CA VAL A 40 -2.38 3.33 2.67
C VAL A 40 -3.27 4.57 2.72
N GLU A 41 -3.08 5.46 3.69
CA GLU A 41 -3.81 6.72 3.79
C GLU A 41 -3.53 7.64 2.59
N ARG A 42 -2.26 7.75 2.15
CA ARG A 42 -1.89 8.51 0.95
C ARG A 42 -2.54 7.96 -0.31
N LEU A 43 -2.61 6.64 -0.45
CA LEU A 43 -3.28 6.00 -1.58
C LEU A 43 -4.79 6.26 -1.56
N GLY A 44 -5.42 6.11 -0.38
CA GLY A 44 -6.84 6.40 -0.19
C GLY A 44 -7.20 7.88 -0.38
N ALA A 45 -6.30 8.81 -0.06
CA ALA A 45 -6.53 10.23 -0.28
C ALA A 45 -6.61 10.62 -1.77
N ARG A 46 -5.99 9.82 -2.66
CA ARG A 46 -6.04 10.05 -4.12
C ARG A 46 -7.34 9.56 -4.74
N ASN A 47 -7.93 8.51 -4.19
CA ASN A 47 -9.13 7.88 -4.74
C ASN A 47 -10.08 7.41 -3.62
N PRO A 48 -11.28 8.02 -3.53
CA PRO A 48 -12.25 7.68 -2.48
C PRO A 48 -12.83 6.26 -2.61
N GLU A 49 -12.89 5.69 -3.81
CA GLU A 49 -13.28 4.29 -4.00
C GLU A 49 -12.21 3.35 -3.47
N LEU A 50 -10.94 3.61 -3.80
CA LEU A 50 -9.80 2.87 -3.27
C LEU A 50 -9.77 2.95 -1.74
N ALA A 51 -10.00 4.12 -1.14
CA ALA A 51 -10.07 4.27 0.31
C ALA A 51 -11.11 3.35 0.97
N ARG A 52 -12.27 3.13 0.33
CA ARG A 52 -13.31 2.21 0.84
C ARG A 52 -12.90 0.75 0.75
N VAL A 53 -12.11 0.39 -0.25
CA VAL A 53 -11.57 -0.96 -0.44
C VAL A 53 -10.44 -1.21 0.54
N LEU A 54 -9.47 -0.29 0.64
CA LEU A 54 -8.31 -0.34 1.55
C LEU A 54 -8.69 -0.56 3.03
N LYS A 55 -9.81 -0.02 3.49
CA LYS A 55 -10.32 -0.24 4.86
C LYS A 55 -10.63 -1.71 5.19
N ARG A 56 -10.85 -2.54 4.18
CA ARG A 56 -11.18 -3.96 4.34
C ARG A 56 -10.09 -4.88 3.81
N CYS A 57 -9.07 -4.33 3.14
CA CYS A 57 -7.95 -5.10 2.58
C CYS A 57 -6.99 -5.57 3.67
N SER A 58 -6.37 -6.71 3.37
CA SER A 58 -5.14 -7.17 4.00
C SER A 58 -3.94 -6.72 3.19
N TYR A 59 -2.78 -6.58 3.85
CA TYR A 59 -1.55 -6.13 3.23
C TYR A 59 -0.48 -7.19 3.39
N LEU A 60 0.24 -7.50 2.32
CA LEU A 60 1.50 -8.25 2.38
C LEU A 60 2.64 -7.30 2.09
N CYS A 61 3.78 -7.56 2.68
CA CYS A 61 5.01 -6.84 2.49
C CYS A 61 6.10 -7.85 2.18
N ASP A 62 6.63 -7.84 0.96
CA ASP A 62 7.50 -8.88 0.42
C ASP A 62 6.92 -10.27 0.70
N GLU A 63 5.64 -10.47 0.34
CA GLU A 63 4.89 -11.71 0.53
C GLU A 63 4.61 -12.08 2.00
N VAL A 64 5.00 -11.24 2.97
CA VAL A 64 4.75 -11.44 4.41
C VAL A 64 3.55 -10.62 4.88
N ALA A 65 2.58 -11.26 5.51
CA ALA A 65 1.40 -10.58 6.04
C ALA A 65 1.75 -9.48 7.06
N VAL A 66 1.35 -8.25 6.73
CA VAL A 66 1.49 -7.09 7.60
C VAL A 66 0.37 -7.12 8.63
N ARG A 67 0.71 -7.53 9.85
CA ARG A 67 -0.20 -7.47 11.00
C ARG A 67 -0.11 -6.14 11.74
N ASP A 68 1.05 -5.48 11.64
CA ASP A 68 1.33 -4.21 12.27
C ASP A 68 1.44 -3.11 11.22
N MET A 69 0.46 -2.21 11.19
CA MET A 69 0.40 -1.11 10.23
C MET A 69 1.38 0.03 10.57
N ALA A 70 1.95 0.02 11.78
CA ALA A 70 3.02 0.92 12.18
C ALA A 70 4.40 0.47 11.65
N LYS A 71 4.49 -0.68 10.97
CA LYS A 71 5.70 -1.15 10.29
C LYS A 71 6.24 -0.05 9.38
N LEU A 72 7.49 0.33 9.62
CA LEU A 72 8.18 1.37 8.89
C LEU A 72 8.80 0.81 7.61
N LEU A 73 8.54 1.49 6.50
CA LEU A 73 9.09 1.19 5.19
C LEU A 73 10.45 1.89 5.08
N VAL A 74 11.53 1.14 5.33
CA VAL A 74 12.91 1.67 5.34
C VAL A 74 13.75 1.17 4.17
N THR A 75 13.38 0.04 3.57
CA THR A 75 14.03 -0.57 2.40
C THR A 75 13.08 -0.64 1.22
N PRO A 76 13.60 -0.75 -0.02
CA PRO A 76 12.75 -0.99 -1.17
C PRO A 76 12.03 -2.32 -0.99
N GLN A 77 10.71 -2.30 -1.02
CA GLN A 77 9.87 -3.46 -0.74
C GLN A 77 8.59 -3.42 -1.56
N THR A 78 7.96 -4.59 -1.71
CA THR A 78 6.69 -4.73 -2.41
C THR A 78 5.55 -4.87 -1.42
N VAL A 79 4.50 -4.06 -1.56
CA VAL A 79 3.28 -4.10 -0.76
C VAL A 79 2.13 -4.62 -1.60
N ASP A 80 1.64 -5.82 -1.31
CA ASP A 80 0.45 -6.36 -1.98
C ASP A 80 -0.81 -5.98 -1.21
N VAL A 81 -1.78 -5.39 -1.90
CA VAL A 81 -3.09 -5.03 -1.38
C VAL A 81 -4.09 -6.10 -1.80
N LEU A 82 -4.51 -6.91 -0.82
CA LEU A 82 -5.42 -8.02 -1.01
C LEU A 82 -6.78 -7.68 -0.40
N PRO A 83 -7.79 -7.36 -1.23
CA PRO A 83 -9.17 -7.26 -0.75
C PRO A 83 -9.61 -8.59 -0.13
N PRO A 84 -10.56 -8.55 0.81
CA PRO A 84 -11.19 -9.78 1.25
C PRO A 84 -11.83 -10.43 0.03
N PHE A 85 -11.65 -11.74 -0.12
CA PHE A 85 -12.31 -12.49 -1.17
C PHE A 85 -13.81 -12.25 -1.04
N ALA A 86 -14.39 -11.57 -2.03
CA ALA A 86 -15.83 -11.54 -2.24
C ALA A 86 -16.25 -12.87 -2.90
N GLY A 87 -15.91 -13.99 -2.25
CA GLY A 87 -16.43 -15.30 -2.60
C GLY A 87 -17.86 -15.37 -2.13
N GLY A 88 -18.79 -15.09 -3.05
CA GLY A 88 -20.18 -15.52 -2.94
C GLY A 88 -20.32 -16.99 -3.32
#